data_AF-A0A7C5GT17-F1
#
_entry.id   AF-A0A7C5GT17-F1
#
_cell.length_a   1.000
_cell.length_b   1.000
_cell.length_c   1.000
_cell.angle_alpha   90.00
_cell.angle_beta   90.00
_cell.angle_gamma   90.00
#
_symmetry.space_group_name_H-M   'P 1'
#
loop_
_entity.id
_entity.type
_entity.pdbx_description
1 polymer ?
#
loop_
_entity_poly.entity_id
_entity_poly.type
_entity_poly.pdbx_seq_one_letter_code
_entity_poly.pdbx_strand_id
1 'polypeptide(L)'
;STQHFKATDWTEDNKTFFGAIKMEQIAMSVILFFIILIAIFNLLASLVMVVTDKQADIAILRTMGLSPAKIRYVFMIQGSLLGIGGTLVGILLGVTFALNIETIIPAIENFFNFKIFPADVYYISEVPSDLHASDVWIIAILSIIFSIASTIYPANRAAKLQPAESLRYE
;
A
#
# COMPACT_ATOMS: atom_id res chain seq x y z
N SER A 1 -16.27 -1.39 -62.85
CA SER A 1 -16.03 -2.28 -61.71
C SER A 1 -15.24 -1.50 -60.69
N THR A 2 -15.91 -0.89 -59.71
CA THR A 2 -15.27 -0.11 -58.64
C THR A 2 -15.01 -1.04 -57.46
N GLN A 3 -13.75 -1.36 -57.19
CA GLN A 3 -13.38 -2.18 -56.03
C GLN A 3 -13.47 -1.31 -54.76
N HIS A 4 -14.35 -1.71 -53.85
CA HIS A 4 -14.44 -1.13 -52.52
C HIS A 4 -13.31 -1.70 -51.65
N PHE A 5 -12.30 -0.89 -51.34
CA PHE A 5 -11.33 -1.22 -50.30
C PHE A 5 -12.00 -1.05 -48.95
N LYS A 6 -12.11 -2.14 -48.19
CA LYS A 6 -12.60 -2.12 -46.81
C LYS A 6 -11.37 -2.05 -45.90
N ALA A 7 -11.14 -0.90 -45.28
CA ALA A 7 -10.16 -0.78 -44.21
C ALA A 7 -10.78 -1.36 -42.94
N THR A 8 -10.35 -2.55 -42.54
CA THR A 8 -10.70 -3.15 -41.25
C THR A 8 -9.72 -2.64 -40.20
N ASP A 9 -10.24 -2.18 -39.06
CA ASP A 9 -9.45 -1.71 -37.94
C ASP A 9 -8.83 -2.93 -37.24
N TRP A 10 -7.49 -2.98 -37.14
CA TRP A 10 -6.72 -4.09 -36.56
C TRP A 10 -7.10 -4.42 -35.10
N THR A 11 -7.76 -3.46 -34.44
CA THR A 11 -8.38 -3.61 -33.12
C THR A 11 -9.58 -4.56 -33.11
N GLU A 12 -10.30 -4.71 -34.24
CA GLU A 12 -11.43 -5.63 -34.37
C GLU A 12 -11.02 -7.08 -34.58
N ASP A 13 -9.91 -7.33 -35.29
CA ASP A 13 -9.45 -8.69 -35.60
C ASP A 13 -8.82 -9.40 -34.39
N ASN A 14 -8.30 -8.64 -33.40
CA ASN A 14 -7.65 -9.16 -32.20
C ASN A 14 -8.46 -8.97 -30.90
N LYS A 15 -9.79 -8.83 -30.98
CA LYS A 15 -10.68 -8.63 -29.82
C LYS A 15 -10.44 -9.63 -28.67
N THR A 16 -10.13 -10.89 -28.97
CA THR A 16 -9.80 -11.91 -27.95
C THR A 16 -8.48 -11.64 -27.24
N PHE A 17 -7.45 -11.20 -27.97
CA PHE A 17 -6.13 -10.87 -27.41
C PHE A 17 -6.19 -9.60 -26.54
N PHE A 18 -6.88 -8.55 -27.01
CA PHE A 18 -7.14 -7.35 -26.21
C PHE A 18 -8.01 -7.62 -24.99
N GLY A 19 -9.01 -8.50 -25.12
CA GLY A 19 -9.82 -8.99 -24.01
C GLY A 19 -8.96 -9.71 -22.95
N ALA A 20 -8.01 -10.55 -23.38
CA ALA A 20 -7.09 -11.25 -22.49
C ALA A 20 -6.18 -10.28 -21.70
N ILE A 21 -5.55 -9.31 -22.37
CA ILE A 21 -4.71 -8.29 -21.71
C ILE A 21 -5.52 -7.47 -20.70
N LYS A 22 -6.75 -7.06 -21.07
CA LYS A 22 -7.62 -6.30 -20.16
C LYS A 22 -8.02 -7.12 -18.94
N MET A 23 -8.33 -8.41 -19.11
CA MET A 23 -8.63 -9.31 -18.00
C MET A 23 -7.43 -9.49 -17.07
N GLU A 24 -6.22 -9.58 -17.62
CA GLU A 24 -4.98 -9.64 -16.83
C GLU A 24 -4.77 -8.37 -16.00
N GLN A 25 -4.90 -7.19 -16.61
CA GLN A 25 -4.77 -5.90 -15.90
C GLN A 25 -5.81 -5.75 -14.77
N ILE A 26 -7.04 -6.22 -14.99
CA ILE A 26 -8.07 -6.23 -13.95
C ILE A 26 -7.67 -7.17 -12.81
N ALA A 27 -7.17 -8.37 -13.11
CA ALA A 27 -6.70 -9.31 -12.09
C ALA A 27 -5.56 -8.72 -11.24
N MET A 28 -4.56 -8.10 -11.88
CA MET A 28 -3.47 -7.41 -11.17
C MET A 28 -3.99 -6.26 -10.30
N SER A 29 -4.96 -5.48 -10.79
CA SER A 29 -5.57 -4.37 -10.03
C SER A 29 -6.31 -4.87 -8.79
N VAL A 30 -7.04 -5.98 -8.89
CA VAL A 30 -7.75 -6.60 -7.76
C VAL A 30 -6.77 -7.10 -6.71
N ILE A 31 -5.67 -7.76 -7.11
CA ILE A 31 -4.63 -8.22 -6.19
C ILE A 31 -3.99 -7.04 -5.46
N LEU A 32 -3.60 -5.98 -6.19
CA LEU A 32 -3.01 -4.78 -5.60
C LEU A 32 -3.96 -4.13 -4.58
N PHE A 33 -5.25 -4.04 -4.90
CA PHE A 33 -6.27 -3.54 -3.98
C PHE A 33 -6.31 -4.35 -2.67
N PHE A 34 -6.28 -5.69 -2.74
CA PHE A 34 -6.24 -6.52 -1.55
C PHE A 34 -4.96 -6.35 -0.73
N ILE A 35 -3.80 -6.20 -1.37
CA ILE A 35 -2.53 -5.95 -0.68
C ILE A 35 -2.62 -4.64 0.12
N ILE A 36 -3.10 -3.56 -0.50
CA ILE A 36 -3.29 -2.26 0.16
C ILE A 36 -4.29 -2.39 1.32
N LEU A 37 -5.40 -3.09 1.09
CA LEU A 37 -6.43 -3.29 2.10
C LEU A 37 -5.89 -4.02 3.34
N ILE A 38 -5.16 -5.12 3.15
CA ILE A 38 -4.53 -5.90 4.21
C ILE A 38 -3.53 -5.03 4.99
N ALA A 39 -2.72 -4.23 4.30
CA ALA A 39 -1.75 -3.33 4.93
C ALA A 39 -2.44 -2.29 5.84
N ILE A 40 -3.54 -1.68 5.37
CA ILE A 40 -4.32 -0.72 6.18
C ILE A 40 -4.90 -1.41 7.42
N PHE A 41 -5.47 -2.60 7.29
CA PHE A 41 -5.98 -3.36 8.44
C PHE A 41 -4.88 -3.69 9.44
N ASN A 42 -3.70 -4.06 8.98
CA ASN A 42 -2.58 -4.38 9.85
C ASN A 42 -2.10 -3.15 10.64
N LEU A 43 -2.03 -1.98 9.98
CA LEU A 43 -1.71 -0.72 10.63
C LEU A 43 -2.77 -0.34 11.69
N LEU A 44 -4.06 -0.51 11.37
CA LEU A 44 -5.15 -0.27 12.32
C LEU A 44 -5.07 -1.21 13.52
N ALA A 45 -4.86 -2.50 13.31
CA ALA A 45 -4.74 -3.49 14.37
C ALA A 45 -3.57 -3.16 15.30
N SER A 46 -2.42 -2.82 14.73
CA SER A 46 -1.21 -2.43 15.49
C SER A 46 -1.46 -1.18 16.34
N LEU A 47 -2.07 -0.14 15.78
CA LEU A 47 -2.39 1.09 16.53
C LEU A 47 -3.39 0.83 17.65
N VAL A 48 -4.43 0.02 17.40
CA VAL A 48 -5.41 -0.35 18.44
C VAL A 48 -4.75 -1.18 19.55
N MET A 49 -3.87 -2.12 19.20
CA MET A 49 -3.12 -2.92 20.18
C MET A 49 -2.23 -2.04 21.06
N VAL A 50 -1.51 -1.08 20.48
CA VAL A 50 -0.71 -0.12 21.26
C VAL A 50 -1.56 0.69 22.24
N VAL A 51 -2.77 1.09 21.83
CA VAL A 51 -3.71 1.81 22.71
C VAL A 51 -4.16 0.93 23.88
N THR A 52 -4.47 -0.34 23.62
CA THR A 52 -4.91 -1.27 24.67
C THR A 52 -3.78 -1.64 25.62
N ASP A 53 -2.56 -1.85 25.11
CA ASP A 53 -1.37 -2.16 25.92
C ASP A 53 -0.98 -0.99 26.83
N LYS A 54 -1.31 0.24 26.43
CA LYS A 54 -1.05 1.48 27.18
C LYS A 54 -2.24 1.99 27.98
N GLN A 55 -3.29 1.18 28.14
CA GLN A 55 -4.52 1.61 28.82
C GLN A 55 -4.29 2.00 30.29
N ALA A 56 -3.45 1.28 31.03
CA ALA A 56 -3.11 1.60 32.42
C ALA A 56 -2.34 2.93 32.52
N ASP A 57 -1.32 3.12 31.69
CA ASP A 57 -0.55 4.37 31.60
C ASP A 57 -1.46 5.57 31.27
N ILE A 58 -2.40 5.40 30.34
CA ILE A 58 -3.41 6.41 29.99
C ILE A 58 -4.31 6.74 31.18
N ALA A 59 -4.77 5.73 31.93
CA ALA A 59 -5.61 5.92 33.10
C ALA A 59 -4.89 6.74 34.19
N ILE A 60 -3.61 6.45 34.45
CA ILE A 60 -2.78 7.22 35.39
C ILE A 60 -2.59 8.66 34.91
N LEU A 61 -2.29 8.86 33.62
CA LEU A 61 -2.18 10.21 33.05
C LEU A 61 -3.50 11.00 33.18
N ARG A 62 -4.64 10.32 33.01
CA ARG A 62 -5.96 10.93 33.18
C ARG A 62 -6.25 11.31 34.63
N THR A 63 -5.84 10.52 35.62
CA THR A 63 -6.01 10.88 37.03
C THR A 63 -5.09 12.02 37.45
N MET A 64 -3.92 12.16 36.80
CA MET A 64 -3.03 13.34 36.95
C MET A 64 -3.53 14.59 36.20
N GLY A 65 -4.72 14.56 35.58
CA GLY A 65 -5.36 15.72 34.96
C GLY A 65 -5.09 15.90 33.47
N LEU A 66 -4.54 14.89 32.78
CA LEU A 66 -4.36 14.94 31.33
C LEU A 66 -5.72 14.88 30.61
N SER A 67 -5.98 15.86 29.73
CA SER A 67 -7.22 15.91 28.99
C SER A 67 -7.29 14.85 27.87
N PRO A 68 -8.47 14.33 27.54
CA PRO A 68 -8.66 13.41 26.40
C PRO A 68 -8.13 13.93 25.06
N ALA A 69 -8.15 15.26 24.88
CA ALA A 69 -7.61 15.91 23.69
C ALA A 69 -6.07 15.73 23.57
N LYS A 70 -5.35 15.82 24.69
CA LYS A 70 -3.89 15.60 24.70
C LYS A 70 -3.55 14.14 24.42
N ILE A 71 -4.33 13.20 24.95
CA ILE A 71 -4.19 11.76 24.66
C ILE A 71 -4.39 11.51 23.16
N ARG A 72 -5.47 12.04 22.58
CA ARG A 72 -5.72 11.95 21.13
C ARG A 72 -4.54 12.48 20.31
N TYR A 73 -3.96 13.61 20.71
CA TYR A 73 -2.83 14.22 20.01
C TYR A 73 -1.58 13.34 20.01
N VAL A 74 -1.25 12.70 21.15
CA VAL A 74 -0.12 11.75 21.23
C VAL A 74 -0.30 10.60 20.24
N PHE A 75 -1.49 9.99 20.21
CA PHE A 75 -1.77 8.89 19.28
C PHE A 75 -1.81 9.36 17.81
N MET A 76 -2.26 10.58 17.54
CA MET A 76 -2.17 11.17 16.20
C MET A 76 -0.74 11.35 15.73
N ILE A 77 0.17 11.80 16.60
CA ILE A 77 1.59 11.90 16.26
C ILE A 77 2.19 10.52 16.03
N GLN A 78 1.93 9.55 16.90
CA GLN A 78 2.46 8.20 16.75
C GLN A 78 2.04 7.55 15.42
N GLY A 79 0.75 7.61 15.07
CA GLY A 79 0.26 7.08 13.80
C GLY A 79 0.79 7.84 12.59
N SER A 80 0.95 9.17 12.70
CA SER A 80 1.57 9.97 11.63
C SER A 80 3.05 9.63 11.43
N LEU A 81 3.80 9.39 12.51
CA LEU A 81 5.21 8.99 12.44
C LEU A 81 5.37 7.61 11.79
N LEU A 82 4.53 6.64 12.15
CA LEU A 82 4.50 5.32 11.51
C LEU A 82 4.14 5.44 10.03
N GLY A 83 3.17 6.30 9.69
CA GLY A 83 2.76 6.57 8.32
C GLY A 83 3.84 7.17 7.44
N ILE A 84 4.45 8.25 7.91
CA ILE A 84 5.52 8.96 7.20
C ILE A 84 6.74 8.06 7.10
N GLY A 85 7.14 7.41 8.20
CA GLY A 85 8.26 6.46 8.21
C GLY A 85 8.06 5.31 7.23
N GLY A 86 6.88 4.68 7.25
CA GLY A 86 6.52 3.62 6.32
C GLY A 86 6.50 4.10 4.87
N THR A 87 6.00 5.31 4.60
CA THR A 87 5.98 5.90 3.25
C THR A 87 7.40 6.16 2.75
N LEU A 88 8.29 6.72 3.58
CA LEU A 88 9.68 6.98 3.21
C LEU A 88 10.43 5.68 2.90
N VAL A 89 10.30 4.68 3.77
CA VAL A 89 10.91 3.36 3.56
C VAL A 89 10.33 2.69 2.30
N GLY A 90 9.02 2.75 2.11
CA GLY A 90 8.34 2.20 0.95
C GLY A 90 8.79 2.84 -0.37
N ILE A 91 8.92 4.16 -0.42
CA ILE A 91 9.43 4.88 -1.60
C ILE A 91 10.89 4.51 -1.86
N LEU A 92 11.73 4.52 -0.83
CA LEU A 92 13.14 4.21 -0.97
C LEU A 92 13.33 2.79 -1.53
N LEU A 93 12.63 1.81 -0.96
CA LEU A 93 12.67 0.43 -1.44
C LEU A 93 12.07 0.31 -2.84
N GLY A 94 10.89 0.89 -3.08
CA GLY A 94 10.19 0.81 -4.37
C GLY A 94 10.99 1.41 -5.53
N VAL A 95 11.57 2.60 -5.34
CA VAL A 95 12.43 3.25 -6.33
C VAL A 95 13.70 2.43 -6.55
N THR A 96 14.33 1.93 -5.49
CA THR A 96 15.52 1.07 -5.60
C THR A 96 15.19 -0.20 -6.39
N PHE A 97 14.06 -0.85 -6.12
CA PHE A 97 13.62 -2.03 -6.86
C PHE A 97 13.32 -1.73 -8.32
N ALA A 98 12.63 -0.63 -8.61
CA ALA A 98 12.31 -0.22 -9.98
C ALA A 98 13.59 -0.01 -10.81
N LEU A 99 14.54 0.78 -10.29
CA LEU A 99 15.79 1.10 -10.99
C LEU A 99 16.72 -0.10 -11.16
N ASN A 100 16.59 -1.14 -10.34
CA ASN A 100 17.45 -2.33 -10.39
C ASN A 100 16.72 -3.56 -10.96
N ILE A 101 15.55 -3.40 -11.56
CA ILE A 101 14.71 -4.54 -11.96
C ILE A 101 15.40 -5.45 -12.99
N GLU A 102 16.20 -4.86 -13.87
CA GLU A 102 17.01 -5.56 -14.88
C GLU A 102 18.08 -6.46 -14.26
N THR A 103 18.53 -6.15 -13.04
CA THR A 103 19.50 -6.97 -12.29
C THR A 103 18.80 -7.98 -11.38
N ILE A 104 17.68 -7.59 -10.77
CA ILE A 104 16.94 -8.40 -9.80
C ILE A 104 16.23 -9.57 -10.48
N ILE A 105 15.59 -9.36 -11.63
CA ILE A 105 14.85 -10.42 -12.33
C ILE A 105 15.79 -11.59 -12.70
N PRO A 106 16.92 -11.39 -13.39
CA PRO A 106 17.83 -12.49 -13.71
C PRO A 106 18.42 -13.17 -12.47
N ALA A 107 18.67 -12.42 -11.40
CA ALA A 107 19.16 -12.99 -10.15
C ALA A 107 18.14 -13.96 -9.51
N ILE A 108 16.85 -13.62 -9.54
CA ILE A 108 15.76 -14.48 -9.08
C ILE A 108 15.61 -15.70 -10.00
N GLU A 109 15.63 -15.50 -11.31
CA GLU A 109 15.52 -16.60 -12.30
C GLU A 109 16.64 -17.63 -12.12
N ASN A 110 17.88 -17.17 -11.92
CA ASN A 110 19.04 -18.03 -11.65
C ASN A 110 18.92 -18.76 -10.31
N PHE A 111 18.38 -18.10 -9.28
CA PHE A 111 18.21 -18.71 -7.95
C PHE A 111 17.14 -19.81 -7.95
N PHE A 112 16.02 -19.59 -8.64
CA PHE A 112 14.90 -20.53 -8.68
C PHE A 112 14.95 -21.52 -9.86
N ASN A 113 15.94 -21.42 -10.76
CA ASN A 113 16.07 -22.22 -11.99
C ASN A 113 14.79 -22.23 -12.84
N PHE A 114 14.04 -21.12 -12.83
CA PHE A 114 12.83 -20.93 -13.61
C PHE A 114 12.92 -19.61 -14.36
N LYS A 115 12.63 -19.62 -15.68
CA LYS A 115 12.56 -18.41 -16.49
C LYS A 115 11.17 -17.79 -16.35
N ILE A 116 11.10 -16.62 -15.74
CA ILE A 116 9.87 -15.85 -15.57
C ILE A 116 9.43 -15.27 -16.92
N PHE A 117 10.39 -14.81 -17.73
CA PHE A 117 10.15 -14.32 -19.09
C PHE A 117 10.99 -15.12 -20.11
N PRO A 118 10.45 -16.18 -20.74
CA PRO A 118 11.12 -16.84 -21.85
C PRO A 118 11.25 -15.85 -23.02
N ALA A 119 12.47 -15.36 -23.26
CA ALA A 119 12.82 -14.43 -24.33
C ALA A 119 12.32 -14.89 -25.71
N ASP A 120 12.19 -16.21 -25.87
CA ASP A 120 11.78 -16.95 -27.05
C ASP A 120 10.29 -16.74 -27.42
N VAL A 121 9.44 -16.35 -26.46
CA VAL A 121 7.99 -16.15 -26.66
C VAL A 121 7.61 -14.67 -26.57
N TYR A 122 8.29 -13.89 -25.73
CA TYR A 122 7.88 -12.51 -25.48
C TYR A 122 8.59 -11.45 -26.33
N TYR A 123 9.72 -11.71 -27.00
CA TYR A 123 10.48 -10.73 -27.80
C TYR A 123 10.80 -9.39 -27.10
N ILE A 124 10.50 -9.25 -25.80
CA ILE A 124 10.86 -8.11 -24.95
C ILE A 124 12.07 -8.57 -24.15
N SER A 125 13.26 -8.12 -24.56
CA SER A 125 14.53 -8.53 -23.94
C SER A 125 14.80 -7.83 -22.60
N GLU A 126 14.06 -6.77 -22.30
CA GLU A 126 14.19 -5.93 -21.12
C GLU A 126 12.78 -5.47 -20.73
N VAL A 127 12.34 -5.70 -19.49
CA VAL A 127 11.11 -5.04 -19.00
C VAL A 127 11.49 -3.57 -18.78
N PRO A 128 11.09 -2.62 -19.64
CA PRO A 128 11.53 -1.25 -19.47
C PRO A 128 10.92 -0.73 -18.17
N SER A 129 11.75 -0.51 -17.15
CA SER A 129 11.32 0.15 -15.93
C SER A 129 11.25 1.64 -16.17
N ASP A 130 10.08 2.10 -16.62
CA ASP A 130 9.84 3.52 -16.81
C ASP A 130 9.33 4.15 -15.50
N LEU A 131 10.28 4.54 -14.64
CA LEU A 131 9.98 5.15 -13.35
C LEU A 131 9.61 6.63 -13.55
N HIS A 132 8.32 6.92 -13.52
CA HIS A 132 7.82 8.29 -13.54
C HIS A 132 7.85 8.91 -12.13
N ALA A 133 8.60 9.99 -11.97
CA ALA A 133 8.66 10.73 -10.70
C ALA A 133 7.28 11.24 -10.25
N SER A 134 6.38 11.55 -11.20
CA SER A 134 4.99 11.94 -10.91
C SER A 134 4.26 10.85 -10.12
N ASP A 135 4.44 9.59 -10.50
CA ASP A 135 3.71 8.46 -9.92
C ASP A 135 4.20 8.21 -8.50
N VAL A 136 5.51 8.33 -8.27
CA VAL A 136 6.12 8.26 -6.94
C VAL A 136 5.53 9.34 -6.03
N TRP A 137 5.44 10.59 -6.48
CA TRP A 137 4.86 11.67 -5.70
C TRP A 137 3.38 11.49 -5.42
N ILE A 138 2.59 11.05 -6.40
CA ILE A 138 1.16 10.77 -6.23
C ILE A 138 0.96 9.68 -5.17
N ILE A 139 1.71 8.57 -5.27
CA ILE A 139 1.64 7.48 -4.30
C ILE A 139 2.07 7.95 -2.91
N ALA A 140 3.16 8.73 -2.81
CA ALA A 140 3.63 9.28 -1.54
C ALA A 140 2.55 10.10 -0.82
N ILE A 141 1.89 11.01 -1.56
CA ILE A 141 0.83 11.86 -1.02
C ILE A 141 -0.37 11.02 -0.60
N LEU A 142 -0.82 10.08 -1.44
CA LEU A 142 -1.93 9.19 -1.13
C LEU A 142 -1.65 8.33 0.11
N SER A 143 -0.45 7.76 0.23
CA SER A 143 -0.04 6.96 1.38
C SER A 143 -0.08 7.77 2.68
N ILE A 144 0.41 9.01 2.66
CA ILE A 144 0.34 9.91 3.82
C ILE A 144 -1.11 10.23 4.19
N ILE A 145 -1.96 10.55 3.22
CA ILE A 145 -3.39 10.82 3.45
C ILE A 145 -4.07 9.60 4.08
N PHE A 146 -3.87 8.41 3.51
CA PHE A 146 -4.44 7.17 4.05
C PHE A 146 -3.94 6.88 5.46
N SER A 147 -2.65 7.06 5.73
CA SER A 147 -2.12 6.82 7.08
C SER A 147 -2.68 7.77 8.12
N ILE A 148 -2.82 9.05 7.78
CA ILE A 148 -3.44 10.04 8.67
C ILE A 148 -4.91 9.68 8.90
N ALA A 149 -5.64 9.33 7.85
CA ALA A 149 -7.04 8.92 7.93
C ALA A 149 -7.23 7.69 8.84
N SER A 150 -6.38 6.66 8.69
CA SER A 150 -6.39 5.47 9.51
C SER A 150 -6.12 5.75 10.99
N THR A 151 -5.32 6.77 11.31
CA THR A 151 -4.96 7.12 12.69
C THR A 151 -6.13 7.78 13.46
N ILE A 152 -7.11 8.36 12.77
CA ILE A 152 -8.24 9.06 13.41
C ILE A 152 -9.08 8.13 14.29
N TYR A 153 -9.35 6.91 13.80
CA TYR A 153 -10.16 5.93 14.54
C TYR A 153 -9.53 5.51 15.89
N PRO A 154 -8.28 4.99 15.94
CA PRO A 154 -7.65 4.59 17.19
C PRO A 154 -7.40 5.77 18.13
N ALA A 155 -7.05 6.96 17.62
CA ALA A 155 -6.86 8.15 18.46
C ALA A 155 -8.15 8.56 19.19
N ASN A 156 -9.30 8.46 18.51
CA ASN A 156 -10.61 8.69 19.14
C ASN A 156 -10.97 7.58 20.13
N ARG A 157 -10.59 6.33 19.86
CA ARG A 157 -10.81 5.20 20.77
C ARG A 157 -10.01 5.36 22.06
N ALA A 158 -8.73 5.75 21.96
CA ALA A 158 -7.86 6.02 23.10
C ALA A 158 -8.39 7.14 24.01
N ALA A 159 -8.87 8.23 23.42
CA ALA A 159 -9.40 9.37 24.17
C ALA A 159 -10.67 9.03 24.97
N LYS A 160 -11.42 8.00 24.57
CA LYS A 160 -12.66 7.57 25.23
C LYS A 160 -12.44 6.56 26.36
N LEU A 161 -11.22 6.05 26.55
CA LEU A 161 -10.91 5.12 27.64
C LEU A 161 -11.13 5.79 28.99
N GLN A 162 -12.05 5.26 29.80
CA GLN A 162 -12.38 5.79 31.13
C GLN A 162 -11.49 5.13 32.21
N PRO A 163 -11.01 5.89 33.22
CA PRO A 163 -10.11 5.37 34.26
C PRO A 163 -10.72 4.25 35.12
N ALA A 164 -12.06 4.24 35.26
CA ALA A 164 -12.76 3.35 36.19
C ALA A 164 -12.88 1.90 35.70
N GLU A 165 -12.72 1.63 34.40
CA GLU A 165 -12.86 0.27 33.85
C GLU A 165 -11.55 -0.53 33.88
N SER A 166 -10.38 0.12 33.83
CA SER A 166 -9.08 -0.59 33.83
C SER A 166 -8.62 -1.05 35.21
N LEU A 167 -9.06 -0.40 36.29
CA LEU A 167 -8.73 -0.78 37.68
C LEU A 167 -9.60 -1.92 38.23
N ARG A 168 -10.62 -2.38 37.50
CA ARG A 168 -11.49 -3.50 37.91
C ARG A 168 -11.00 -4.87 37.38
N TYR A 169 -9.97 -4.87 36.54
CA TYR A 169 -9.39 -6.07 35.94
C TYR A 169 -7.99 -6.40 36.48
N GLU A 170 -7.52 -5.66 37.49
CA GLU A 170 -6.48 -6.11 38.43
C GLU A 170 -7.12 -6.63 39.72
#